data_AF-K2DEZ8-F1
#
_entry.id   AF-K2DEZ8-F1
#
_cell.length_a   1.000
_cell.length_b   1.000
_cell.length_c   1.000
_cell.angle_alpha   90.00
_cell.angle_beta   90.00
_cell.angle_gamma   90.00
#
_symmetry.space_group_name_H-M   'P 1'
#
loop_
_entity.id
_entity.type
_entity.pdbx_description
1 polymer ?
#
loop_
_entity_poly.entity_id
_entity_poly.type
_entity_poly.pdbx_seq_one_letter_code
_entity_poly.pdbx_strand_id
1 'polypeptide(L)' 'MVLSKVVTTIGKPGVAVASITKRHQGHVLAHVEGPDRPLLNGTPMGESPVPLKHGDRITLAGTEMQFEQG' A
#
# COMPACT_ATOMS: atom_id res chain seq x y z
N MET A 1 22.97 13.99 8.03
CA MET A 1 21.52 14.28 7.88
C MET A 1 20.89 13.12 7.13
N VAL A 2 19.95 12.38 7.73
CA VAL A 2 19.41 11.16 7.11
C VAL A 2 17.92 11.36 6.85
N LEU A 3 17.54 11.50 5.58
CA LEU A 3 16.16 11.71 5.17
C LEU A 3 15.46 10.34 5.05
N SER A 4 15.07 9.75 6.17
CA SER A 4 14.48 8.41 6.22
C SER A 4 12.98 8.41 5.87
N LYS A 5 12.55 9.13 4.83
CA LYS A 5 11.12 9.25 4.51
C LYS A 5 10.73 8.24 3.42
N VAL A 6 10.63 6.96 3.80
CA VAL A 6 10.17 5.92 2.87
C VAL A 6 8.64 5.91 2.88
N VAL A 7 8.06 6.82 2.09
CA VAL A 7 6.68 6.69 1.62
C VAL A 7 6.76 6.19 0.18
N THR A 8 6.28 4.98 -0.05
CA THR A 8 6.21 4.41 -1.41
C THR A 8 4.79 4.53 -1.89
N THR A 9 4.57 5.34 -2.92
CA THR A 9 3.26 5.41 -3.60
C THR A 9 3.29 4.42 -4.75
N ILE A 10 2.27 3.56 -4.82
CA ILE A 10 2.11 2.53 -5.82
C ILE A 10 0.81 2.77 -6.59
N GLY A 11 0.84 2.46 -7.89
CA GLY A 11 -0.31 2.57 -8.77
C GLY A 11 -0.23 3.70 -9.78
N LYS A 12 -1.38 3.98 -10.39
CA LYS A 12 -1.53 4.93 -11.50
C LYS A 12 -2.46 6.06 -11.09
N PRO A 13 -2.00 7.33 -11.11
CA PRO A 13 -2.84 8.50 -10.86
C PRO A 13 -4.11 8.49 -11.72
N GLY A 14 -5.24 8.86 -11.12
CA GLY A 14 -6.56 8.83 -11.77
C GLY A 14 -7.19 7.44 -11.94
N VAL A 15 -6.53 6.35 -11.56
CA VAL A 15 -7.07 4.98 -11.66
C VAL A 15 -7.10 4.30 -10.31
N ALA A 16 -5.94 4.11 -9.69
CA ALA A 16 -5.81 3.45 -8.40
C ALA A 16 -4.43 3.79 -7.82
N VAL A 17 -4.42 4.48 -6.69
CA VAL A 17 -3.22 4.97 -6.01
C VAL A 17 -3.30 4.55 -4.56
N ALA A 18 -2.27 3.85 -4.10
CA ALA A 18 -2.10 3.51 -2.70
C ALA A 18 -0.73 3.98 -2.20
N SER A 19 -0.63 4.30 -0.92
CA SER A 19 0.62 4.67 -0.28
C SER A 19 0.99 3.68 0.82
N ILE A 20 2.26 3.29 0.84
CA ILE A 20 2.87 2.50 1.90
C ILE A 20 3.68 3.46 2.76
N THR A 21 3.26 3.61 4.01
CA THR A 21 3.93 4.46 4.99
C THR A 21 4.67 3.61 6.01
N LYS A 22 5.98 3.78 6.13
CA LYS A 22 6.77 3.20 7.22
C LYS A 22 6.56 4.00 8.52
N ARG A 23 6.03 3.36 9.55
CA ARG A 23 5.86 3.88 10.91
C ARG A 23 6.84 3.21 11.86
N HIS A 24 7.00 3.77 13.07
CA HIS A 24 7.86 3.22 14.12
C HIS A 24 7.57 1.74 14.46
N GLN A 25 6.33 1.27 14.27
CA GLN A 25 5.90 -0.10 14.59
C GLN A 25 5.71 -1.02 13.37
N GLY A 26 5.91 -0.54 12.14
CA GLY A 26 5.67 -1.37 10.93
C GLY A 26 5.35 -0.56 9.68
N HIS A 27 4.75 -1.20 8.68
CA HIS A 27 4.31 -0.56 7.44
C HIS A 27 2.78 -0.51 7.39
N VAL A 28 2.23 0.55 6.80
CA VAL A 28 0.78 0.73 6.67
C VAL A 28 0.46 1.06 5.23
N LEU A 29 -0.49 0.33 4.65
CA LEU A 29 -1.06 0.61 3.34
C LEU A 29 -2.29 1.50 3.52
N ALA A 30 -2.40 2.54 2.70
CA ALA A 30 -3.57 3.39 2.64
C ALA A 30 -3.98 3.61 1.19
N HIS A 31 -5.28 3.59 0.91
CA HIS A 31 -5.80 4.07 -0.35
C HIS A 31 -5.69 5.59 -0.38
N VAL A 32 -5.16 6.14 -1.47
CA VAL A 32 -4.92 7.58 -1.63
C VAL A 32 -5.93 8.18 -2.60
N GLU A 33 -6.07 7.57 -3.77
CA GLU A 33 -6.89 8.09 -4.86
C GLU A 33 -7.28 6.97 -5.82
N GLY A 34 -8.46 7.10 -6.42
CA GLY A 34 -8.90 6.25 -7.52
C GLY A 34 -10.25 5.59 -7.23
N PRO A 35 -11.03 5.26 -8.28
CA PRO A 35 -12.24 4.47 -8.12
C PRO A 35 -11.94 3.03 -7.66
N ASP A 36 -10.79 2.47 -8.07
CA ASP A 36 -10.42 1.09 -7.75
C ASP A 36 -9.69 1.01 -6.41
N ARG A 37 -10.28 0.27 -5.47
CA ARG A 37 -9.66 0.05 -4.17
C ARG A 37 -8.56 -1.02 -4.27
N PRO A 38 -7.39 -0.81 -3.64
CA PRO A 38 -6.40 -1.88 -3.49
C PRO A 38 -7.02 -3.09 -2.79
N LEU A 39 -6.67 -4.29 -3.26
CA LEU A 39 -6.96 -5.53 -2.54
C LEU A 39 -5.72 -5.91 -1.74
N LEU A 40 -5.91 -6.21 -0.46
CA LEU A 40 -4.90 -6.78 0.42
C LEU A 40 -5.23 -8.26 0.63
N ASN A 41 -4.36 -9.15 0.19
CA ASN A 41 -4.53 -10.61 0.22
C ASN A 41 -5.88 -11.05 -0.41
N GLY A 42 -6.27 -10.42 -1.52
CA GLY A 42 -7.55 -10.66 -2.19
C GLY A 42 -8.77 -10.02 -1.52
N THR A 43 -8.59 -9.28 -0.41
CA THR A 43 -9.67 -8.57 0.29
C THR A 43 -9.65 -7.08 -0.04
N PRO A 44 -10.75 -6.47 -0.54
CA PRO A 44 -10.77 -5.05 -0.84
C PRO A 44 -10.50 -4.22 0.41
N MET A 45 -9.57 -3.27 0.31
CA MET A 45 -9.28 -2.37 1.42
C MET A 45 -10.44 -1.42 1.69
N GLY A 46 -10.63 -1.07 2.96
CA GLY A 46 -11.53 -0.02 3.39
C GLY A 46 -10.96 1.38 3.15
N GLU A 47 -11.64 2.38 3.70
CA GLU A 47 -11.13 3.77 3.72
C GLU A 47 -10.04 3.97 4.78
N SER A 48 -10.04 3.10 5.80
CA SER A 48 -9.03 3.13 6.85
C SER A 48 -7.72 2.49 6.38
N PRO A 49 -6.56 3.09 6.71
CA PRO A 49 -5.26 2.47 6.49
C PRO A 49 -5.13 1.13 7.22
N VAL A 50 -4.54 0.13 6.58
CA VAL A 50 -4.37 -1.23 7.13
C VAL A 50 -2.88 -1.51 7.34
N PRO A 51 -2.47 -2.10 8.48
CA PRO A 51 -1.09 -2.53 8.67
C PRO A 51 -0.70 -3.63 7.68
N LEU A 52 0.46 -3.46 7.05
CA LEU A 52 1.09 -4.46 6.19
C LEU A 52 2.05 -5.33 6.99
N LYS A 53 2.07 -6.61 6.64
CA LYS A 53 2.97 -7.63 7.16
C LYS A 53 3.79 -8.22 6.03
N HIS A 54 5.00 -8.67 6.34
CA HIS A 54 5.83 -9.38 5.38
C HIS A 54 5.07 -10.53 4.73
N GLY A 55 5.09 -10.58 3.40
CA GLY A 55 4.41 -11.57 2.60
C GLY A 55 3.01 -11.16 2.14
N ASP A 56 2.48 -10.02 2.62
CA ASP A 56 1.17 -9.52 2.18
C ASP A 56 1.15 -9.21 0.69
N ARG A 57 0.10 -9.66 0.00
CA ARG A 57 -0.14 -9.37 -1.41
C ARG A 57 -1.05 -8.18 -1.59
N ILE A 58 -0.64 -7.25 -2.43
CA ILE A 58 -1.35 -6.01 -2.74
C ILE A 58 -1.70 -6.06 -4.22
N THR A 59 -2.98 -6.12 -4.54
CA THR A 59 -3.46 -6.04 -5.92
C THR A 59 -4.05 -4.65 -6.16
N LEU A 60 -3.54 -3.95 -7.16
CA LEU A 60 -3.94 -2.58 -7.49
C LEU A 60 -4.11 -2.44 -9.00
N ALA A 61 -5.31 -2.08 -9.46
CA ALA A 61 -5.64 -1.97 -10.89
C ALA A 61 -5.17 -3.18 -11.74
N GLY A 62 -5.34 -4.40 -11.22
CA GLY A 62 -4.90 -5.64 -11.88
C GLY A 62 -3.41 -5.96 -11.76
N THR A 63 -2.61 -5.10 -11.12
CA THR A 63 -1.19 -5.38 -10.82
C THR A 63 -1.09 -5.96 -9.41
N GLU A 64 -0.55 -7.18 -9.28
CA GLU A 64 -0.25 -7.79 -7.99
C GLU A 64 1.21 -7.52 -7.58
N MET A 65 1.41 -7.14 -6.33
CA MET A 65 2.71 -6.88 -5.70
C MET A 65 2.75 -7.62 -4.38
N GLN A 66 3.94 -8.01 -3.92
CA GLN A 66 4.12 -8.59 -2.59
C GLN A 66 4.94 -7.64 -1.72
N PHE A 67 4.49 -7.42 -0.50
CA PHE A 67 5.21 -6.64 0.48
C PHE A 67 6.30 -7.49 1.13
N GLU A 68 7.56 -7.20 0.81
CA GLU A 68 8.71 -7.85 1.42
C GLU A 68 9.38 -6.93 2.47
N GLN A 69 9.61 -7.47 3.67
CA GLN A 69 10.32 -6.79 4.74
C GLN A 69 11.56 -7.64 5.04
N GLY A 70 12.69 -7.23 4.46
CA GLY A 70 14.03 -7.77 4.77
C GLY A 70 14.71 -7.05 5.91
#